data_AF-A0A2D0J4M7-F1
#
_entry.id   AF-A0A2D0J4M7-F1
#
_cell.length_a   1.000
_cell.length_b   1.000
_cell.length_c   1.000
_cell.angle_alpha   90.00
_cell.angle_beta   90.00
_cell.angle_gamma   90.00
#
_symmetry.space_group_name_H-M   'P 1'
#
loop_
_entity.id
_entity.type
_entity.pdbx_description
1 polymer ?
#
loop_
_entity_poly.entity_id
_entity_poly.type
_entity_poly.pdbx_seq_one_letter_code
_entity_poly.pdbx_strand_id
1 'polypeptide(L)'
;MLVAECNRLHPSYPQNHKSINVIIEVLEKELSRIDKDMNNHIRTYFKVLADRLCIVKGIGTTTTAVLLAEVPELGKLSRRDISALIGVAPVNRDSGTM
;
A
#
# COMPACT_ATOMS: atom_id res chain seq x y z
N MET A 1 -5.69 9.02 9.62
CA MET A 1 -5.75 9.68 10.95
C MET A 1 -4.59 10.64 11.17
N LEU A 2 -3.33 10.27 10.91
CA LEU A 2 -2.16 11.16 11.06
C LEU A 2 -2.34 12.51 10.33
N VAL A 3 -2.67 12.49 9.04
CA VAL A 3 -2.92 13.71 8.24
C VAL A 3 -4.01 14.59 8.85
N ALA A 4 -5.07 13.99 9.41
CA ALA A 4 -6.14 14.75 10.04
C ALA A 4 -5.67 15.46 11.32
N GLU A 5 -4.82 14.81 12.11
CA GLU A 5 -4.23 15.39 13.33
C GLU A 5 -3.22 16.51 13.00
N CYS A 6 -2.39 16.32 11.97
CA CYS A 6 -1.52 17.39 11.46
C CYS A 6 -2.33 18.59 10.97
N ASN A 7 -3.41 18.36 10.24
CA ASN A 7 -4.31 19.41 9.78
C ASN A 7 -5.04 20.10 10.97
N ARG A 8 -5.32 19.37 12.05
CA ARG A 8 -5.95 19.90 13.28
C ARG A 8 -5.00 20.78 14.08
N LEU A 9 -3.70 20.48 14.08
CA LEU A 9 -2.70 21.27 14.81
C LEU A 9 -2.67 22.73 14.34
N HIS A 10 -2.73 22.96 13.02
CA HIS A 10 -2.58 24.28 12.43
C HIS A 10 -3.61 25.34 12.90
N PRO A 11 -4.93 25.10 12.88
CA PRO A 11 -5.92 26.06 13.37
C PRO A 11 -6.12 26.02 14.90
N SER A 12 -5.44 25.14 15.63
CA SER A 12 -5.71 24.93 17.06
C SER A 12 -5.09 26.00 17.96
N TYR A 13 -5.76 26.29 19.07
CA TYR A 13 -5.25 27.20 20.09
C TYR A 13 -3.98 26.63 20.77
N PRO A 14 -2.98 27.46 21.12
CA PRO A 14 -1.67 26.98 21.62
C PRO A 14 -1.72 26.03 22.82
N GLN A 15 -2.71 26.16 23.71
CA GLN A 15 -2.87 25.23 24.85
C GLN A 15 -3.14 23.78 24.42
N ASN A 16 -3.70 23.57 23.22
CA ASN A 16 -4.05 22.24 22.72
C ASN A 16 -2.89 21.57 21.98
N HIS A 17 -1.86 22.32 21.57
CA HIS A 17 -0.76 21.83 20.74
C HIS A 17 -0.04 20.65 21.37
N LYS A 18 0.19 20.70 22.69
CA LYS A 18 0.87 19.61 23.42
C LYS A 18 0.11 18.29 23.30
N SER A 19 -1.20 18.31 23.47
CA SER A 19 -2.04 17.11 23.35
C SER A 19 -2.04 16.58 21.92
N ILE A 20 -2.20 17.47 20.92
CA ILE A 20 -2.22 17.09 19.51
C ILE A 20 -0.88 16.47 19.07
N ASN A 21 0.24 17.07 19.46
CA ASN A 21 1.58 16.55 19.13
C ASN A 21 1.82 15.16 19.72
N VAL A 22 1.35 14.89 20.94
CA VAL A 22 1.43 13.54 21.54
C VAL A 22 0.69 12.51 20.67
N ILE A 23 -0.49 12.86 20.15
CA ILE A 23 -1.25 11.96 19.28
C ILE A 23 -0.55 11.76 17.93
N ILE A 24 0.01 12.82 17.34
CA ILE A 24 0.81 12.73 16.11
C ILE A 24 1.98 11.75 16.31
N GLU A 25 2.76 11.92 17.38
CA GLU A 25 3.89 11.03 17.68
C GLU A 25 3.46 9.57 17.87
N VAL A 26 2.32 9.34 18.54
CA VAL A 26 1.77 7.99 18.71
C VAL A 26 1.42 7.39 17.35
N LEU A 27 0.72 8.14 16.50
CA LEU A 27 0.32 7.67 15.17
C LEU A 27 1.53 7.37 14.28
N GLU A 28 2.58 8.19 14.33
CA GLU A 28 3.83 7.94 13.60
C GLU A 28 4.54 6.68 14.08
N LYS A 29 4.61 6.47 15.40
CA LYS A 29 5.20 5.26 15.99
C LYS A 29 4.43 4.01 15.61
N GLU A 30 3.09 4.05 15.67
CA GLU A 30 2.23 2.94 15.27
C GLU A 30 2.39 2.61 13.79
N LEU A 31 2.45 3.63 12.91
CA LEU A 31 2.69 3.45 11.49
C LEU A 31 4.05 2.78 11.25
N SER A 32 5.12 3.25 11.90
CA SER A 32 6.45 2.63 11.82
C SER A 32 6.46 1.18 12.33
N ARG A 33 5.70 0.86 13.39
CA ARG A 33 5.57 -0.51 13.90
C ARG A 33 4.92 -1.41 12.85
N ILE A 34 3.77 -1.00 12.33
CA ILE A 34 3.02 -1.77 11.33
C ILE A 34 3.84 -1.98 10.06
N ASP A 35 4.57 -0.96 9.60
CA ASP A 35 5.46 -1.10 8.43
C ASP A 35 6.56 -2.13 8.67
N LYS A 36 7.16 -2.16 9.88
CA LYS A 36 8.16 -3.17 10.23
C LYS A 36 7.56 -4.57 10.26
N ASP A 37 6.40 -4.73 10.88
CA ASP A 37 5.70 -6.01 10.98
C ASP A 37 5.32 -6.55 9.60
N MET A 38 4.80 -5.69 8.73
CA MET A 38 4.48 -6.01 7.34
C MET A 38 5.72 -6.44 6.55
N ASN A 39 6.82 -5.68 6.64
CA ASN A 39 8.07 -6.03 5.97
C ASN A 39 8.65 -7.36 6.48
N ASN A 40 8.58 -7.62 7.79
CA ASN A 40 9.01 -8.89 8.39
C ASN A 40 8.14 -10.05 7.90
N HIS A 41 6.82 -9.87 7.80
CA HIS A 41 5.91 -10.86 7.27
C HIS A 41 6.25 -11.22 5.82
N ILE A 42 6.43 -10.21 4.96
CA ILE A 42 6.81 -10.40 3.55
C ILE A 42 8.15 -11.14 3.43
N ARG A 43 9.16 -10.74 4.22
CA ARG A 43 10.47 -11.41 4.22
C ARG A 43 10.42 -12.86 4.69
N THR A 44 9.48 -13.20 5.56
CA THR A 44 9.34 -14.56 6.10
C THR A 44 8.60 -15.47 5.14
N TYR A 45 7.49 -15.02 4.57
CA TYR A 45 6.59 -15.89 3.79
C TYR A 45 6.65 -15.69 2.27
N PHE A 46 6.99 -14.47 1.81
CA PHE A 46 6.87 -14.08 0.41
C PHE A 46 8.19 -13.64 -0.23
N LYS A 47 9.33 -13.95 0.41
CA LYS A 47 10.66 -13.48 0.01
C LYS A 47 10.94 -13.63 -1.49
N VAL A 48 10.75 -14.83 -2.04
CA VAL A 48 11.05 -15.12 -3.46
C VAL A 48 10.21 -14.27 -4.41
N LEU A 49 8.93 -14.06 -4.10
CA LEU A 49 8.03 -13.27 -4.95
C LEU A 49 8.32 -11.77 -4.79
N ALA A 50 8.60 -11.31 -3.57
CA ALA A 50 9.00 -9.93 -3.28
C ALA A 50 10.31 -9.56 -3.98
N ASP A 51 11.32 -10.44 -3.93
CA ASP A 51 12.61 -10.22 -4.59
C ASP A 51 12.44 -10.09 -6.12
N ARG A 52 11.55 -10.88 -6.73
CA ARG A 52 11.23 -10.77 -8.16
C ARG A 52 10.56 -9.44 -8.53
N LEU A 53 9.65 -8.96 -7.69
CA LEU A 53 8.96 -7.69 -7.91
C LEU A 53 9.91 -6.50 -7.78
N CYS A 54 10.81 -6.53 -6.79
CA CYS A 54 11.81 -5.48 -6.55
C CYS A 54 12.85 -5.34 -7.68
N ILE A 55 13.00 -6.33 -8.58
CA ILE A 55 13.87 -6.19 -9.77
C ILE A 55 13.32 -5.13 -10.73
N VAL A 56 12.00 -4.93 -10.76
CA VAL A 56 11.38 -3.96 -11.66
C VAL A 56 11.63 -2.55 -11.15
N LYS A 57 12.36 -1.75 -11.93
CA LYS A 57 12.64 -0.35 -11.61
C LYS A 57 11.33 0.41 -11.36
N GLY A 58 11.23 1.03 -10.19
CA GLY A 58 10.04 1.79 -9.77
C GLY A 58 9.08 1.03 -8.86
N ILE A 59 9.26 -0.28 -8.66
CA ILE A 59 8.52 -1.05 -7.66
C ILE A 59 9.26 -0.98 -6.32
N GLY A 60 8.63 -0.34 -5.33
CA GLY A 60 9.13 -0.25 -3.95
C GLY A 60 8.53 -1.31 -3.03
N THR A 61 8.94 -1.29 -1.76
CA THR A 61 8.44 -2.19 -0.71
C THR A 61 6.94 -2.06 -0.50
N THR A 62 6.41 -0.83 -0.47
CA THR A 62 4.98 -0.57 -0.32
C THR A 62 4.17 -1.14 -1.49
N THR A 63 4.59 -0.88 -2.73
CA THR A 63 3.93 -1.41 -3.93
C THR A 63 3.98 -2.93 -3.97
N THR A 64 5.12 -3.51 -3.57
CA THR A 64 5.28 -4.97 -3.45
C THR A 64 4.30 -5.54 -2.43
N ALA A 65 4.16 -4.92 -1.27
CA ALA A 65 3.23 -5.35 -0.23
C ALA A 65 1.78 -5.32 -0.73
N VAL A 66 1.38 -4.25 -1.42
CA VAL A 66 0.03 -4.12 -2.02
C VAL A 66 -0.21 -5.23 -3.03
N LEU A 67 0.70 -5.45 -3.98
CA LEU A 67 0.55 -6.50 -4.99
C LEU A 67 0.45 -7.90 -4.37
N LEU A 68 1.24 -8.18 -3.33
CA LEU A 68 1.18 -9.46 -2.62
C LEU A 68 -0.13 -9.65 -1.86
N ALA A 69 -0.69 -8.58 -1.30
CA ALA A 69 -1.91 -8.63 -0.51
C ALA A 69 -3.19 -8.66 -1.37
N GLU A 70 -3.24 -7.84 -2.43
CA GLU A 70 -4.42 -7.65 -3.25
C GLU A 70 -4.49 -8.62 -4.44
N VAL A 71 -3.37 -9.24 -4.82
CA VAL A 71 -3.29 -10.13 -5.99
C VAL A 71 -2.67 -11.49 -5.62
N PRO A 72 -3.39 -12.37 -4.91
CA PRO A 72 -2.90 -13.71 -4.54
C PRO A 72 -2.68 -14.67 -5.73
N GLU A 73 -3.17 -14.30 -6.92
CA GLU A 73 -3.00 -15.00 -8.19
C GLU A 73 -1.66 -14.70 -8.87
N LEU A 74 -0.89 -13.73 -8.35
CA LEU A 74 0.37 -13.30 -8.94
C LEU A 74 1.38 -14.46 -9.02
N GLY A 75 1.85 -14.74 -10.24
CA GLY A 75 2.75 -15.86 -10.52
C GLY A 75 2.07 -17.21 -10.75
N LYS A 76 0.73 -17.30 -10.64
CA LYS A 76 -0.05 -18.51 -10.98
C LYS A 76 -0.78 -18.37 -12.31
N LEU A 77 -1.26 -17.17 -12.63
CA LEU A 77 -1.99 -16.88 -13.86
C LEU A 77 -1.09 -16.43 -15.01
N SER A 78 -1.60 -16.55 -16.23
CA SER A 78 -0.92 -15.99 -17.40
C SER A 78 -0.94 -14.46 -17.36
N ARG A 79 -0.01 -13.84 -18.10
CA ARG A 79 0.07 -12.37 -18.21
C ARG A 79 -1.20 -11.71 -18.75
N ARG A 80 -2.05 -12.43 -19.48
CA ARG A 80 -3.32 -11.91 -20.03
C ARG A 80 -4.43 -12.00 -19.00
N ASP A 81 -4.51 -13.13 -18.29
CA ASP A 81 -5.56 -13.34 -17.29
C ASP A 81 -5.36 -12.42 -16.09
N ILE A 82 -4.09 -12.25 -15.66
CA ILE A 82 -3.76 -11.36 -14.54
C ILE A 82 -4.01 -9.88 -14.89
N SER A 83 -3.73 -9.45 -16.12
CA SER A 83 -3.97 -8.07 -16.54
C SER A 83 -5.46 -7.77 -16.71
N ALA A 84 -6.25 -8.75 -17.15
CA ALA A 84 -7.70 -8.66 -17.16
C ALA A 84 -8.27 -8.62 -15.75
N LEU A 85 -7.77 -9.45 -14.83
CA LEU A 85 -8.21 -9.51 -13.42
C LEU A 85 -8.01 -8.16 -12.72
N ILE A 86 -6.85 -7.52 -12.92
CA ILE A 86 -6.52 -6.22 -12.31
C ILE A 86 -7.17 -5.05 -13.07
N GLY A 87 -7.81 -5.30 -14.21
CA GLY A 87 -8.51 -4.28 -15.01
C GLY A 87 -7.60 -3.38 -15.84
N VAL A 88 -6.35 -3.81 -16.10
CA VAL A 88 -5.38 -3.07 -16.93
C VAL A 88 -5.31 -3.59 -18.37
N ALA A 89 -5.90 -4.76 -18.65
CA ALA A 89 -5.98 -5.28 -20.00
C ALA A 89 -7.00 -4.46 -20.83
N PRO A 90 -6.66 -4.06 -22.08
CA PRO A 90 -7.64 -3.50 -23.00
C PRO A 90 -8.65 -4.58 -23.38
N VAL A 91 -9.94 -4.27 -23.22
CA VAL A 91 -11.05 -5.16 -23.58
C VAL A 91 -11.85 -4.49 -24.69
N ASN A 92 -12.12 -5.24 -25.76
CA ASN A 92 -12.98 -4.76 -26.84
C ASN A 92 -14.39 -4.51 -26.30
N ARG A 93 -15.03 -3.41 -26.75
CA ARG A 93 -16.40 -3.08 -26.38
C ARG A 93 -17.37 -3.87 -27.27
N ASP A 94 -17.48 -5.16 -27.02
CA ASP A 94 -18.29 -6.08 -27.82
C ASP A 94 -19.80 -5.98 -27.54
N SER A 95 -20.21 -5.06 -26.66
CA SER A 95 -21.62 -4.86 -26.27
C SER A 95 -22.50 -4.17 -27.31
N GLY A 96 -21.97 -3.86 -28.51
CA GLY A 96 -22.77 -3.40 -29.66
C GLY A 96 -23.86 -2.39 -29.32
N THR A 97 -23.50 -1.26 -28.71
CA THR A 97 -24.41 -0.12 -28.50
C THR A 97 -23.67 1.14 -28.92
N MET A 98 -24.01 1.64 -30.11
CA MET A 98 -23.70 3.00 -30.56
C MET A 98 -24.45 4.01 -29.70
#